data_AF-A0A355CMR7-F1
#
_entry.id   AF-A0A355CMR7-F1
#
_cell.length_a   1.000
_cell.length_b   1.000
_cell.length_c   1.000
_cell.angle_alpha   90.00
_cell.angle_beta   90.00
_cell.angle_gamma   90.00
#
_symmetry.space_group_name_H-M   'P 1'
#
loop_
_entity.id
_entity.type
_entity.pdbx_description
1 polymer ?
#
loop_
_entity_poly.entity_id
_entity_poly.type
_entity_poly.pdbx_seq_one_letter_code
_entity_poly.pdbx_strand_id
1 'polypeptide(L)'
;GILPVAENVATIKQGRQISLNDRILPAAWSQQPANSTSANIRTWIADIGLMQSAGVDLLNTTDSTKQPLQWFDLSLTETQSIPARATGPYRYLDVTDFARLAGWQISADGNTLRITSPVANVTGIQQAEREWGDRIVVDLDRATPWQVNIVDTPSRSPTPAPRDTPDDPTKPSISQPRTPTAPNLETPDDPTKPTVPLLRAPLQPIIGQEWSIAIDAKIAPALIQGTFQTSQQLLSLKIEPADTQTRVKVTIPLGWRPQVFSLGNPNRLVIDIRPDSLVEKDILWAEGVRWRQQYQNLGTARFPVVWLEVNPRQTGVKIRPLLSNPPTDKGTAPLLQTAELSGVAGAINAGFFNRINRLALGAIRRENKWLSGPILNRGAIGWNDRGEFAIARLTLQETVSTSTGQSWPISQLNSAYVEAGIGRYNPDWGTTYTPFSENEIVVTVVGDSLRDSFASRVISQSPGGETEKTA
;
A
#
# COMPACT_ATOMS: atom_id res chain seq x y z
N GLY A 1 42.06 27.02 34.93
CA GLY A 1 40.72 26.61 34.50
C GLY A 1 40.81 26.13 33.08
N ILE A 2 40.55 24.85 32.85
CA ILE A 2 40.52 24.25 31.51
C ILE A 2 39.13 24.54 30.94
N LEU A 3 39.06 25.27 29.82
CA LEU A 3 37.82 25.47 29.08
C LEU A 3 37.37 24.12 28.49
N PRO A 4 36.07 23.78 28.51
CA PRO A 4 35.59 22.55 27.89
C PRO A 4 35.69 22.69 26.36
N VAL A 5 36.32 21.70 25.73
CA VAL A 5 36.30 21.52 24.28
C VAL A 5 34.86 21.21 23.89
N ALA A 6 34.29 22.02 23.00
CA ALA A 6 32.97 21.76 22.45
C ALA A 6 33.00 20.42 21.69
N GLU A 7 32.25 19.42 22.17
CA GLU A 7 31.96 18.23 21.39
C GLU A 7 31.20 18.65 20.14
N ASN A 8 31.81 18.49 18.96
CA ASN A 8 31.11 18.58 17.68
C ASN A 8 30.09 17.43 17.65
N VAL A 9 28.84 17.72 18.03
CA VAL A 9 27.73 16.78 17.86
C VAL A 9 27.59 16.52 16.37
N ALA A 10 27.83 15.28 15.95
CA ALA A 10 27.69 14.85 14.57
C ALA A 10 26.26 15.11 14.07
N THR A 11 26.07 16.10 13.19
CA THR A 11 24.74 16.46 12.69
C THR A 11 24.25 15.40 11.70
N ILE A 12 23.19 14.69 12.08
CA ILE A 12 22.46 13.78 11.20
C ILE A 12 21.57 14.63 10.28
N LYS A 13 21.70 14.43 8.96
CA LYS A 13 20.77 14.97 7.96
C LYS A 13 19.80 13.87 7.54
N GLN A 14 18.54 14.23 7.28
CA GLN A 14 17.52 13.28 6.86
C GLN A 14 16.44 13.94 6.02
N GLY A 15 15.74 13.14 5.22
CA GLY A 15 14.64 13.61 4.40
C GLY A 15 13.81 12.46 3.85
N ARG A 16 12.76 12.81 3.09
CA ARG A 16 11.74 11.86 2.58
C ARG A 16 11.71 11.76 1.05
N GLN A 17 12.58 12.50 0.38
CA GLN A 17 12.63 12.56 -1.07
C GLN A 17 14.05 12.33 -1.57
N ILE A 18 14.17 11.71 -2.72
CA ILE A 18 15.40 11.71 -3.51
C ILE A 18 15.13 12.44 -4.83
N SER A 19 16.14 13.15 -5.33
CA SER A 19 16.15 13.65 -6.70
C SER A 19 17.14 12.79 -7.49
N LEU A 20 16.65 11.89 -8.34
CA LEU A 20 17.50 11.04 -9.17
C LEU A 20 17.50 11.60 -10.59
N ASN A 21 18.66 12.15 -11.02
CA ASN A 21 18.79 12.83 -12.31
C ASN A 21 17.67 13.86 -12.54
N ASP A 22 17.48 14.73 -11.54
CA ASP A 22 16.48 15.81 -11.46
C ASP A 22 15.01 15.38 -11.32
N ARG A 23 14.73 14.08 -11.18
CA ARG A 23 13.38 13.57 -10.91
C ARG A 23 13.17 13.33 -9.42
N ILE A 24 12.16 13.98 -8.85
CA ILE A 24 11.78 13.83 -7.44
C ILE A 24 10.98 12.54 -7.24
N LEU A 25 11.47 11.66 -6.37
CA LEU A 25 10.86 10.37 -6.03
C LEU A 25 10.71 10.24 -4.51
N PRO A 26 9.63 9.59 -4.03
CA PRO A 26 9.46 9.32 -2.61
C PRO A 26 10.44 8.22 -2.17
N ALA A 27 11.40 8.57 -1.32
CA ALA A 27 12.30 7.63 -0.68
C ALA A 27 12.95 8.30 0.54
N ALA A 28 12.79 7.68 1.70
CA ALA A 28 13.41 8.18 2.93
C ALA A 28 14.92 7.96 2.89
N TRP A 29 15.66 8.92 3.42
CA TRP A 29 17.12 8.86 3.47
C TRP A 29 17.67 9.51 4.74
N SER A 30 18.88 9.13 5.12
CA SER A 30 19.68 9.80 6.15
C SER A 30 21.16 9.85 5.77
N GLN A 31 21.85 10.88 6.23
CA GLN A 31 23.29 11.04 6.13
C GLN A 31 23.87 11.35 7.50
N GLN A 32 24.94 10.64 7.85
CA GLN A 32 25.63 10.85 9.11
C GLN A 32 27.13 10.56 8.96
N PRO A 33 28.01 11.23 9.72
CA PRO A 33 29.40 10.85 9.83
C PRO A 33 29.56 9.37 10.23
N ALA A 34 30.56 8.69 9.67
CA ALA A 34 30.86 7.29 10.00
C ALA A 34 31.22 7.10 11.48
N ASN A 35 31.82 8.12 12.10
CA ASN A 35 32.03 8.24 13.54
C ASN A 35 32.11 9.73 13.92
N SER A 36 32.11 10.04 15.22
CA SER A 36 32.11 11.42 15.76
C SER A 36 33.28 12.29 15.28
N THR A 37 34.34 11.69 14.75
CA THR A 37 35.57 12.36 14.32
C THR A 37 35.78 12.30 12.80
N SER A 38 34.91 11.63 12.03
CA SER A 38 35.14 11.38 10.62
C SER A 38 34.47 12.41 9.73
N ALA A 39 35.22 12.91 8.74
CA ALA A 39 34.64 13.65 7.62
C ALA A 39 33.88 12.74 6.62
N ASN A 40 34.00 11.40 6.75
CA ASN A 40 33.35 10.45 5.85
C ASN A 40 31.86 10.35 6.20
N ILE A 41 31.03 10.89 5.32
CA ILE A 41 29.57 10.83 5.44
C ILE A 41 29.10 9.49 4.87
N ARG A 42 28.35 8.73 5.66
CA ARG A 42 27.63 7.53 5.20
C ARG A 42 26.22 7.93 4.79
N THR A 43 25.78 7.48 3.63
CA THR A 43 24.45 7.74 3.06
C THR A 43 23.60 6.49 3.14
N TRP A 44 22.41 6.65 3.68
CA TRP A 44 21.45 5.58 3.94
C TRP A 44 20.15 5.88 3.19
N ILE A 45 19.67 4.97 2.35
CA ILE A 45 18.41 5.11 1.61
C ILE A 45 17.49 3.94 1.98
N ALA A 46 16.20 4.21 2.15
CA ALA A 46 15.20 3.17 2.39
C ALA A 46 15.20 2.13 1.25
N ASP A 47 15.24 0.86 1.61
CA ASP A 47 15.44 -0.28 0.71
C ASP A 47 14.43 -0.34 -0.45
N ILE A 48 13.14 -0.29 -0.15
CA ILE A 48 12.06 -0.30 -1.15
C ILE A 48 12.18 0.92 -2.07
N GLY A 49 12.52 2.09 -1.50
CA GLY A 49 12.74 3.32 -2.25
C GLY A 49 13.89 3.18 -3.24
N LEU A 50 15.02 2.62 -2.83
CA LEU A 50 16.17 2.34 -3.71
C LEU A 50 15.81 1.35 -4.83
N MET A 51 15.10 0.26 -4.50
CA MET A 51 14.63 -0.73 -5.46
C MET A 51 13.72 -0.10 -6.53
N GLN A 52 12.76 0.72 -6.13
CA GLN A 52 11.78 1.33 -7.05
C GLN A 52 12.33 2.54 -7.82
N SER A 53 13.32 3.24 -7.27
CA SER A 53 13.88 4.44 -7.91
C SER A 53 15.03 4.15 -8.86
N ALA A 54 15.87 3.17 -8.55
CA ALA A 54 17.09 2.90 -9.31
C ALA A 54 17.19 1.48 -9.86
N GLY A 55 16.18 0.64 -9.64
CA GLY A 55 16.14 -0.72 -10.17
C GLY A 55 17.14 -1.66 -9.51
N VAL A 56 17.54 -1.37 -8.28
CA VAL A 56 18.41 -2.24 -7.48
C VAL A 56 17.61 -3.45 -7.00
N ASP A 57 18.00 -4.66 -7.39
CA ASP A 57 17.30 -5.86 -6.98
C ASP A 57 17.75 -6.31 -5.57
N LEU A 58 16.79 -6.40 -4.65
CA LEU A 58 17.02 -6.86 -3.28
C LEU A 58 16.96 -8.39 -3.24
N LEU A 59 18.11 -9.05 -3.04
CA LEU A 59 18.19 -10.51 -2.98
C LEU A 59 17.80 -11.04 -1.59
N ASN A 60 17.65 -12.36 -1.48
CA ASN A 60 17.28 -13.01 -0.23
C ASN A 60 18.33 -12.78 0.87
N THR A 61 17.87 -12.61 2.12
CA THR A 61 18.76 -12.50 3.27
C THR A 61 18.10 -13.07 4.52
N THR A 62 18.90 -13.75 5.34
CA THR A 62 18.52 -14.20 6.68
C THR A 62 19.16 -13.36 7.79
N ASP A 63 19.93 -12.34 7.43
CA ASP A 63 20.57 -11.39 8.34
C ASP A 63 19.95 -10.01 8.10
N SER A 64 19.17 -9.50 9.06
CA SER A 64 18.50 -8.21 8.92
C SER A 64 19.47 -7.03 8.81
N THR A 65 20.72 -7.21 9.21
CA THR A 65 21.78 -6.17 9.17
C THR A 65 22.53 -6.14 7.85
N LYS A 66 22.23 -7.05 6.92
CA LYS A 66 22.85 -7.13 5.59
C LYS A 66 21.80 -7.25 4.51
N GLN A 67 22.10 -6.69 3.35
CA GLN A 67 21.26 -6.81 2.17
C GLN A 67 22.14 -7.14 0.96
N PRO A 68 22.11 -8.39 0.47
CA PRO A 68 22.69 -8.73 -0.81
C PRO A 68 21.86 -8.10 -1.95
N LEU A 69 22.54 -7.65 -2.99
CA LEU A 69 21.95 -6.86 -4.08
C LEU A 69 22.41 -7.36 -5.44
N GLN A 70 21.58 -7.16 -6.47
CA GLN A 70 21.96 -7.30 -7.87
C GLN A 70 21.66 -5.98 -8.61
N TRP A 71 22.70 -5.40 -9.24
CA TRP A 71 22.57 -4.21 -10.09
C TRP A 71 23.75 -4.14 -11.07
N PHE A 72 23.53 -4.59 -12.31
CA PHE A 72 24.58 -4.82 -13.32
C PHE A 72 25.73 -5.68 -12.76
N ASP A 73 26.97 -5.49 -13.22
CA ASP A 73 28.16 -6.18 -12.67
C ASP A 73 28.84 -5.37 -11.55
N LEU A 74 28.03 -4.79 -10.66
CA LEU A 74 28.58 -4.01 -9.54
C LEU A 74 29.07 -4.95 -8.43
N SER A 75 30.36 -5.26 -8.45
CA SER A 75 31.01 -6.07 -7.42
C SER A 75 31.27 -5.24 -6.16
N LEU A 76 30.43 -5.45 -5.14
CA LEU A 76 30.70 -5.03 -3.76
C LEU A 76 31.70 -6.04 -3.16
N THR A 77 32.72 -5.58 -2.43
CA THR A 77 33.76 -6.42 -1.77
C THR A 77 33.22 -7.74 -1.20
N GLU A 78 34.00 -8.84 -1.27
CA GLU A 78 33.86 -10.24 -0.77
C GLU A 78 32.47 -10.84 -0.42
N THR A 79 31.51 -10.08 0.09
CA THR A 79 30.19 -10.52 0.55
C THR A 79 29.00 -10.09 -0.31
N GLN A 80 29.18 -9.34 -1.42
CA GLN A 80 28.10 -8.86 -2.32
C GLN A 80 26.89 -8.22 -1.60
N SER A 81 27.08 -7.70 -0.38
CA SER A 81 26.02 -7.24 0.50
C SER A 81 26.36 -5.90 1.12
N ILE A 82 25.39 -5.01 1.24
CA ILE A 82 25.56 -3.74 1.95
C ILE A 82 24.96 -3.78 3.36
N PRO A 83 25.49 -2.99 4.31
CA PRO A 83 24.88 -2.84 5.62
C PRO A 83 23.44 -2.35 5.55
N ALA A 84 22.59 -2.88 6.42
CA ALA A 84 21.20 -2.52 6.55
C ALA A 84 20.85 -2.24 8.01
N ARG A 85 19.91 -1.31 8.25
CA ARG A 85 19.38 -1.03 9.59
C ARG A 85 17.92 -0.64 9.52
N ALA A 86 17.09 -1.22 10.37
CA ALA A 86 15.71 -0.80 10.54
C ALA A 86 15.63 0.30 11.61
N THR A 87 15.01 1.43 11.28
CA THR A 87 14.81 2.54 12.23
C THR A 87 13.51 3.26 11.90
N GLY A 88 12.59 3.33 12.86
CA GLY A 88 11.24 3.85 12.63
C GLY A 88 10.49 3.00 11.60
N PRO A 89 9.80 3.61 10.62
CA PRO A 89 9.03 2.88 9.61
C PRO A 89 9.86 2.36 8.44
N TYR A 90 11.17 2.58 8.41
CA TYR A 90 11.99 2.24 7.26
C TYR A 90 13.14 1.31 7.63
N ARG A 91 13.54 0.50 6.64
CA ARG A 91 14.81 -0.20 6.63
C ARG A 91 15.73 0.47 5.64
N TYR A 92 16.80 1.03 6.16
CA TYR A 92 17.78 1.76 5.38
C TYR A 92 18.94 0.85 4.98
N LEU A 93 19.42 1.06 3.76
CA LEU A 93 20.64 0.43 3.25
C LEU A 93 21.74 1.48 3.13
N ASP A 94 22.96 1.14 3.53
CA ASP A 94 24.12 2.01 3.38
C ASP A 94 24.63 1.97 1.95
N VAL A 95 24.26 2.98 1.17
CA VAL A 95 24.57 3.07 -0.26
C VAL A 95 25.91 3.75 -0.54
N THR A 96 26.71 4.07 0.47
CA THR A 96 27.92 4.90 0.30
C THR A 96 28.91 4.29 -0.69
N ASP A 97 29.29 3.03 -0.47
CA ASP A 97 30.25 2.33 -1.33
C ASP A 97 29.62 1.91 -2.65
N PHE A 98 28.35 1.53 -2.63
CA PHE A 98 27.56 1.25 -3.82
C PHE A 98 27.54 2.45 -4.78
N ALA A 99 27.19 3.64 -4.27
CA ALA A 99 27.13 4.87 -5.05
C ALA A 99 28.51 5.25 -5.61
N ARG A 100 29.57 5.12 -4.80
CA ARG A 100 30.95 5.36 -5.24
C ARG A 100 31.35 4.45 -6.41
N LEU A 101 31.06 3.14 -6.30
CA LEU A 101 31.36 2.17 -7.37
C LEU A 101 30.49 2.38 -8.62
N ALA A 102 29.23 2.79 -8.44
CA ALA A 102 28.32 3.14 -9.53
C ALA A 102 28.65 4.49 -10.19
N GLY A 103 29.61 5.26 -9.64
CA GLY A 103 29.94 6.61 -10.11
C GLY A 103 28.86 7.65 -9.82
N TRP A 104 27.98 7.41 -8.85
CA TRP A 104 26.93 8.34 -8.46
C TRP A 104 27.49 9.46 -7.59
N GLN A 105 27.04 10.69 -7.86
CA GLN A 105 27.30 11.85 -7.03
C GLN A 105 26.09 12.09 -6.12
N ILE A 106 26.34 12.24 -4.83
CA ILE A 106 25.28 12.38 -3.83
C ILE A 106 25.50 13.68 -3.03
N SER A 107 24.43 14.48 -2.90
CA SER A 107 24.41 15.64 -2.01
C SER A 107 23.05 15.79 -1.31
N ALA A 108 23.06 16.29 -0.08
CA ALA A 108 21.84 16.54 0.69
C ALA A 108 21.43 18.02 0.59
N ASP A 109 20.17 18.26 0.23
CA ASP A 109 19.55 19.57 0.07
C ASP A 109 18.18 19.59 0.77
N GLY A 110 18.18 20.00 2.04
CA GLY A 110 16.97 20.01 2.87
C GLY A 110 16.34 18.62 3.01
N ASN A 111 15.08 18.49 2.54
CA ASN A 111 14.32 17.23 2.55
C ASN A 111 14.74 16.26 1.42
N THR A 112 15.56 16.71 0.48
CA THR A 112 15.86 15.99 -0.76
C THR A 112 17.31 15.54 -0.80
N LEU A 113 17.55 14.26 -1.05
CA LEU A 113 18.87 13.74 -1.40
C LEU A 113 19.02 13.79 -2.92
N ARG A 114 19.90 14.66 -3.42
CA ARG A 114 20.21 14.75 -4.85
C ARG A 114 21.21 13.66 -5.21
N ILE A 115 20.87 12.87 -6.22
CA ILE A 115 21.65 11.77 -6.76
C ILE A 115 21.79 12.01 -8.27
N THR A 116 23.02 12.15 -8.74
CA THR A 116 23.34 12.24 -10.17
C THR A 116 24.10 10.99 -10.55
N SER A 117 23.53 10.17 -11.43
CA SER A 117 24.24 9.02 -12.01
C SER A 117 24.95 9.42 -13.31
N PRO A 118 26.00 8.69 -13.74
CA PRO A 118 26.60 8.91 -15.04
C PRO A 118 25.57 8.75 -16.16
N VAL A 119 25.62 9.63 -17.16
CA VAL A 119 24.76 9.53 -18.34
C VAL A 119 25.14 8.29 -19.14
N ALA A 120 24.18 7.40 -19.35
CA ALA A 120 24.33 6.21 -20.18
C ALA A 120 23.76 6.43 -21.59
N ASN A 121 24.11 5.53 -22.51
CA ASN A 121 23.56 5.47 -23.86
C ASN A 121 23.02 4.06 -24.13
N VAL A 122 21.85 4.00 -24.75
CA VAL A 122 21.32 2.79 -25.37
C VAL A 122 22.10 2.53 -26.65
N THR A 123 22.78 1.39 -26.71
CA THR A 123 23.62 0.99 -27.85
C THR A 123 22.90 0.02 -28.79
N GLY A 124 21.83 -0.62 -28.31
CA GLY A 124 21.05 -1.58 -29.08
C GLY A 124 19.76 -1.95 -28.36
N ILE A 125 18.75 -2.34 -29.14
CA ILE A 125 17.51 -2.92 -28.61
C ILE A 125 17.22 -4.17 -29.43
N GLN A 126 17.06 -5.29 -28.75
CA GLN A 126 16.79 -6.58 -29.36
C GLN A 126 15.50 -7.14 -28.78
N GLN A 127 14.69 -7.77 -29.63
CA GLN A 127 13.49 -8.48 -29.23
C GLN A 127 13.60 -9.94 -29.67
N ALA A 128 13.18 -10.86 -28.81
CA ALA A 128 13.05 -12.27 -29.15
C ALA A 128 11.85 -12.89 -28.43
N GLU A 129 11.08 -13.69 -29.15
CA GLU A 129 10.06 -14.56 -28.56
C GLU A 129 10.73 -15.71 -27.78
N ARG A 130 10.09 -16.12 -26.70
CA ARG A 130 10.51 -17.16 -25.77
C ARG A 130 9.30 -18.05 -25.43
N GLU A 131 9.56 -19.24 -24.92
CA GLU A 131 8.50 -20.18 -24.54
C GLU A 131 7.50 -19.59 -23.51
N TRP A 132 7.98 -18.70 -22.65
CA TRP A 132 7.17 -18.05 -21.60
C TRP A 132 6.62 -16.67 -22.00
N GLY A 133 6.95 -16.14 -23.19
CA GLY A 133 6.56 -14.78 -23.60
C GLY A 133 7.57 -14.06 -24.50
N ASP A 134 7.66 -12.74 -24.37
CA ASP A 134 8.59 -11.91 -25.14
C ASP A 134 9.75 -11.43 -24.26
N ARG A 135 10.96 -11.45 -24.79
CA ARG A 135 12.14 -10.82 -24.17
C ARG A 135 12.57 -9.61 -24.98
N ILE A 136 12.69 -8.48 -24.30
CA ILE A 136 13.31 -7.26 -24.84
C ILE A 136 14.63 -7.06 -24.09
N VAL A 137 15.72 -6.86 -24.82
CA VAL A 137 17.06 -6.59 -24.27
C VAL A 137 17.48 -5.21 -24.74
N VAL A 138 17.77 -4.33 -23.78
CA VAL A 138 18.33 -3.01 -24.02
C VAL A 138 19.82 -3.07 -23.70
N ASP A 139 20.66 -3.00 -24.72
CA ASP A 139 22.11 -2.93 -24.59
C ASP A 139 22.52 -1.52 -24.17
N LEU A 140 23.41 -1.42 -23.19
CA LEU A 140 23.82 -0.16 -22.55
C LEU A 140 25.35 -0.04 -22.56
N ASP A 141 25.85 1.18 -22.76
CA ASP A 141 27.29 1.46 -22.67
C ASP A 141 27.82 1.39 -21.22
N ARG A 142 26.95 1.60 -20.23
CA ARG A 142 27.26 1.55 -18.79
C ARG A 142 26.02 1.19 -17.95
N ALA A 143 26.27 0.82 -16.69
CA ALA A 143 25.22 0.64 -15.69
C ALA A 143 24.46 1.96 -15.45
N THR A 144 23.14 1.90 -15.37
CA THR A 144 22.30 3.09 -15.21
C THR A 144 21.01 2.81 -14.45
N PRO A 145 20.47 3.77 -13.67
CA PRO A 145 19.19 3.60 -13.01
C PRO A 145 18.03 3.35 -13.99
N TRP A 146 17.05 2.59 -13.53
CA TRP A 146 15.83 2.31 -14.29
C TRP A 146 14.63 2.12 -13.37
N GLN A 147 13.42 2.28 -13.92
CA GLN A 147 12.16 2.21 -13.19
C GLN A 147 11.08 1.54 -14.04
N VAL A 148 10.14 0.84 -13.40
CA VAL A 148 9.00 0.22 -14.05
C VAL A 148 7.72 0.83 -13.50
N ASN A 149 6.89 1.37 -14.39
CA ASN A 149 5.63 2.01 -14.04
C ASN A 149 4.50 1.44 -14.89
N ILE A 150 3.32 1.27 -14.29
CA ILE A 150 2.10 1.06 -15.05
C ILE A 150 1.59 2.43 -15.53
N VAL A 151 1.30 2.55 -16.83
CA VAL A 151 0.81 3.81 -17.42
C VAL A 151 -0.69 3.93 -17.23
N ASP A 152 -1.41 2.81 -17.38
CA ASP A 152 -2.81 2.70 -17.00
C ASP A 152 -2.93 2.64 -15.49
N THR A 153 -2.62 3.74 -14.81
CA THR A 153 -3.19 3.95 -13.48
C THR A 153 -4.70 3.98 -13.68
N PRO A 154 -5.50 3.14 -12.99
CA PRO A 154 -6.94 3.28 -13.04
C PRO A 154 -7.22 4.75 -12.77
N SER A 155 -7.83 5.43 -13.75
CA SER A 155 -8.30 6.81 -13.55
C SER A 155 -8.98 6.82 -12.20
N ARG A 156 -8.59 7.75 -11.30
CA ARG A 156 -9.28 7.99 -10.02
C ARG A 156 -10.73 7.90 -10.37
N SER A 157 -11.40 6.79 -10.01
CA SER A 157 -12.77 6.60 -10.45
C SER A 157 -13.47 7.87 -10.01
N PRO A 158 -14.13 8.62 -10.91
CA PRO A 158 -14.89 9.78 -10.50
C PRO A 158 -15.73 9.28 -9.33
N THR A 159 -15.65 9.99 -8.19
CA THR A 159 -16.47 9.69 -7.02
C THR A 159 -17.83 9.32 -7.58
N PRO A 160 -18.28 8.05 -7.46
CA PRO A 160 -19.59 7.70 -7.99
C PRO A 160 -20.54 8.69 -7.32
N ALA A 161 -21.20 9.52 -8.12
CA ALA A 161 -22.33 10.28 -7.61
C ALA A 161 -23.23 9.27 -6.90
N PRO A 162 -23.77 9.58 -5.71
CA PRO A 162 -24.64 8.66 -4.98
C PRO A 162 -25.73 8.21 -5.96
N ARG A 163 -25.61 6.97 -6.47
CA ARG A 163 -26.74 6.33 -7.10
C ARG A 163 -27.40 5.60 -5.96
N ASP A 164 -28.65 5.93 -5.73
CA ASP A 164 -29.57 5.17 -4.91
C ASP A 164 -29.66 3.75 -5.46
N THR A 165 -28.73 2.89 -5.04
CA THR A 165 -28.77 1.48 -5.34
C THR A 165 -29.46 0.76 -4.18
N PRO A 166 -30.42 -0.15 -4.45
CA PRO A 166 -31.11 -0.93 -3.41
C PRO A 166 -30.19 -1.72 -2.47
N ASP A 167 -28.94 -1.98 -2.89
CA ASP A 167 -27.94 -2.75 -2.14
C ASP A 167 -27.03 -1.87 -1.24
N ASP A 168 -27.35 -0.60 -1.01
CA ASP A 168 -26.60 0.24 -0.08
C ASP A 168 -26.89 -0.17 1.38
N PRO A 169 -25.92 -0.74 2.12
CA PRO A 169 -26.12 -1.19 3.50
C PRO A 169 -26.30 -0.03 4.50
N THR A 170 -26.21 1.22 4.03
CA THR A 170 -26.44 2.43 4.82
C THR A 170 -27.86 2.98 4.67
N LYS A 171 -28.72 2.31 3.89
CA LYS A 171 -30.16 2.57 3.85
C LYS A 171 -30.93 1.43 4.52
N PRO A 172 -32.01 1.71 5.23
CA PRO A 172 -32.87 0.67 5.78
C PRO A 172 -33.45 -0.18 4.64
N SER A 173 -33.50 -1.50 4.83
CA SER A 173 -34.11 -2.42 3.87
C SER A 173 -35.61 -2.10 3.72
N ILE A 174 -35.98 -1.38 2.67
CA ILE A 174 -37.39 -1.20 2.31
C ILE A 174 -37.86 -2.54 1.71
N SER A 175 -38.87 -3.17 2.32
CA SER A 175 -39.54 -4.33 1.76
C SER A 175 -40.10 -3.98 0.38
N GLN A 176 -39.40 -4.31 -0.70
CA GLN A 176 -39.93 -4.14 -2.04
C GLN A 176 -41.06 -5.16 -2.29
N PRO A 177 -42.22 -4.75 -2.84
CA PRO A 177 -43.15 -5.68 -3.46
C PRO A 177 -42.39 -6.46 -4.53
N ARG A 178 -42.49 -7.79 -4.54
CA ARG A 178 -41.88 -8.63 -5.58
C ARG A 178 -42.45 -8.24 -6.95
N THR A 179 -41.77 -7.37 -7.67
CA THR A 179 -41.92 -7.23 -9.11
C THR A 179 -41.13 -8.36 -9.78
N PRO A 180 -41.76 -9.23 -10.59
CA PRO A 180 -41.00 -10.08 -11.49
C PRO A 180 -40.36 -9.19 -12.56
N THR A 181 -39.17 -9.57 -13.02
CA THR A 181 -38.39 -8.98 -14.13
C THR A 181 -37.67 -7.65 -13.88
N ALA A 182 -36.49 -7.75 -13.25
CA ALA A 182 -35.30 -7.02 -13.69
C ALA A 182 -34.15 -8.04 -13.82
N PRO A 183 -33.50 -8.18 -14.99
CA PRO A 183 -32.34 -9.04 -15.13
C PRO A 183 -31.09 -8.32 -14.61
N ASN A 184 -30.38 -8.98 -13.69
CA ASN A 184 -29.05 -8.62 -13.18
C ASN A 184 -28.91 -7.31 -12.39
N LEU A 185 -29.25 -7.37 -11.10
CA LEU A 185 -28.54 -6.64 -10.05
C LEU A 185 -28.27 -7.66 -8.93
N GLU A 186 -27.19 -8.43 -9.06
CA GLU A 186 -26.80 -9.42 -8.06
C GLU A 186 -25.58 -8.89 -7.29
N THR A 187 -25.72 -8.84 -5.96
CA THR A 187 -24.60 -8.76 -5.03
C THR A 187 -23.75 -10.02 -5.19
N PRO A 188 -22.45 -9.93 -5.56
CA PRO A 188 -21.64 -11.09 -5.96
C PRO A 188 -21.34 -12.14 -4.86
N ASP A 189 -21.73 -11.92 -3.61
CA ASP A 189 -21.14 -12.59 -2.45
C ASP A 189 -22.11 -13.48 -1.63
N ASP A 190 -23.20 -14.00 -2.21
CA ASP A 190 -24.04 -15.02 -1.55
C ASP A 190 -23.60 -16.46 -1.94
N PRO A 191 -22.90 -17.20 -1.05
CA PRO A 191 -22.41 -18.55 -1.32
C PRO A 191 -23.50 -19.63 -1.26
N THR A 192 -24.76 -19.29 -0.99
CA THR A 192 -25.86 -20.28 -0.86
C THR A 192 -26.73 -20.41 -2.11
N LYS A 193 -26.44 -19.65 -3.18
CA LYS A 193 -27.23 -19.64 -4.41
C LYS A 193 -26.66 -20.60 -5.47
N PRO A 194 -27.47 -21.44 -6.15
CA PRO A 194 -26.99 -22.30 -7.23
C PRO A 194 -26.44 -21.46 -8.39
N THR A 195 -25.26 -21.82 -8.89
CA THR A 195 -24.55 -21.11 -9.95
C THR A 195 -25.36 -21.11 -11.26
N VAL A 196 -25.88 -19.94 -11.65
CA VAL A 196 -26.46 -19.77 -12.99
C VAL A 196 -25.30 -19.60 -13.99
N PRO A 197 -25.27 -20.30 -15.13
CA PRO A 197 -24.23 -20.11 -16.13
C PRO A 197 -24.29 -18.67 -16.65
N LEU A 198 -23.21 -17.91 -16.44
CA LEU A 198 -23.05 -16.59 -17.05
C LEU A 198 -23.06 -16.76 -18.58
N LEU A 199 -24.08 -16.22 -19.24
CA LEU A 199 -24.07 -16.01 -20.68
C LEU A 199 -22.83 -15.18 -21.03
N ARG A 200 -21.87 -15.78 -21.76
CA ARG A 200 -20.71 -15.07 -22.28
C ARG A 200 -21.20 -13.93 -23.16
N ALA A 201 -21.10 -12.70 -22.65
CA ALA A 201 -21.09 -11.52 -23.49
C ALA A 201 -19.98 -11.71 -24.57
N PRO A 202 -20.17 -11.20 -25.79
CA PRO A 202 -19.15 -11.30 -26.83
C PRO A 202 -17.83 -10.74 -26.30
N LEU A 203 -16.73 -11.44 -26.60
CA LEU A 203 -15.36 -11.07 -26.23
C LEU A 203 -15.14 -9.60 -26.60
N GLN A 204 -15.13 -8.70 -25.61
CA GLN A 204 -14.57 -7.37 -25.79
C GLN A 204 -13.11 -7.54 -26.27
N PRO A 205 -12.59 -6.66 -27.14
CA PRO A 205 -11.18 -6.69 -27.52
C PRO A 205 -10.34 -6.77 -26.25
N ILE A 206 -9.29 -7.60 -26.24
CA ILE A 206 -8.40 -7.75 -25.08
C ILE A 206 -7.93 -6.34 -24.70
N ILE A 207 -8.48 -5.81 -23.61
CA ILE A 207 -8.03 -4.54 -23.05
C ILE A 207 -6.62 -4.84 -22.53
N GLY A 208 -5.60 -4.47 -23.29
CA GLY A 208 -4.22 -4.53 -22.83
C GLY A 208 -4.01 -3.50 -21.71
N GLN A 209 -2.97 -3.72 -20.92
CA GLN A 209 -2.44 -2.74 -19.99
C GLN A 209 -1.11 -2.19 -20.53
N GLU A 210 -0.93 -0.87 -20.49
CA GLU A 210 0.31 -0.22 -20.87
C GLU A 210 1.26 -0.08 -19.67
N TRP A 211 2.51 -0.49 -19.88
CA TRP A 211 3.62 -0.34 -18.93
C TRP A 211 4.73 0.51 -19.56
N SER A 212 5.41 1.31 -18.75
CA SER A 212 6.57 2.10 -19.14
C SER A 212 7.77 1.72 -18.28
N ILE A 213 8.82 1.22 -18.92
CA ILE A 213 10.13 1.00 -18.35
C ILE A 213 10.98 2.21 -18.71
N ALA A 214 11.28 3.06 -17.73
CA ALA A 214 12.11 4.24 -17.90
C ALA A 214 13.56 3.89 -17.55
N ILE A 215 14.50 4.23 -18.44
CA ILE A 215 15.92 3.92 -18.33
C ILE A 215 16.68 5.25 -18.40
N ASP A 216 17.61 5.50 -17.49
CA ASP A 216 18.43 6.73 -17.46
C ASP A 216 19.57 6.66 -18.49
N ALA A 217 19.19 6.43 -19.73
CA ALA A 217 20.07 6.36 -20.88
C ALA A 217 19.48 7.15 -22.03
N LYS A 218 20.33 7.87 -22.76
CA LYS A 218 19.96 8.50 -24.03
C LYS A 218 19.90 7.45 -25.13
N ILE A 219 19.00 7.62 -26.08
CA ILE A 219 18.90 6.77 -27.27
C ILE A 219 19.23 7.55 -28.52
N ALA A 220 20.03 6.96 -29.41
CA ALA A 220 20.33 7.56 -30.71
C ALA A 220 19.08 7.51 -31.63
N PRO A 221 18.80 8.56 -32.43
CA PRO A 221 17.62 8.59 -33.30
C PRO A 221 17.46 7.38 -34.23
N ALA A 222 18.56 6.79 -34.68
CA ALA A 222 18.55 5.60 -35.54
C ALA A 222 17.92 4.36 -34.86
N LEU A 223 18.03 4.24 -33.53
CA LEU A 223 17.46 3.11 -32.78
C LEU A 223 15.96 3.29 -32.47
N ILE A 224 15.43 4.51 -32.60
CA ILE A 224 14.00 4.81 -32.38
C ILE A 224 13.15 4.26 -33.55
N GLN A 225 13.72 4.22 -34.76
CA GLN A 225 13.04 3.75 -35.96
C GLN A 225 12.99 2.22 -36.08
N GLY A 226 13.42 1.49 -35.04
CA GLY A 226 13.34 0.04 -35.02
C GLY A 226 11.90 -0.45 -35.15
N THR A 227 11.67 -1.36 -36.09
CA THR A 227 10.39 -2.07 -36.19
C THR A 227 10.42 -3.26 -35.25
N PHE A 228 9.51 -3.28 -34.28
CA PHE A 228 9.35 -4.37 -33.33
C PHE A 228 8.18 -5.26 -33.74
N GLN A 229 8.32 -6.56 -33.54
CA GLN A 229 7.25 -7.51 -33.86
C GLN A 229 6.24 -7.49 -32.73
N THR A 230 4.95 -7.47 -33.07
CA THR A 230 3.89 -7.70 -32.10
C THR A 230 3.55 -9.19 -32.05
N SER A 231 3.09 -9.64 -30.90
CA SER A 231 2.68 -11.03 -30.65
C SER A 231 1.34 -11.05 -29.92
N GLN A 232 0.84 -12.24 -29.58
CA GLN A 232 -0.34 -12.35 -28.71
C GLN A 232 -0.03 -11.89 -27.27
N GLN A 233 1.24 -11.92 -26.88
CA GLN A 233 1.76 -11.62 -25.55
C GLN A 233 2.27 -10.16 -25.44
N LEU A 234 2.67 -9.57 -26.58
CA LEU A 234 3.16 -8.21 -26.71
C LEU A 234 2.35 -7.48 -27.79
N LEU A 235 1.29 -6.78 -27.36
CA LEU A 235 0.34 -6.10 -28.22
C LEU A 235 0.94 -4.83 -28.86
N SER A 236 1.90 -4.21 -28.17
CA SER A 236 2.67 -3.07 -28.70
C SER A 236 4.02 -2.97 -27.99
N LEU A 237 5.05 -2.53 -28.72
CA LEU A 237 6.33 -2.09 -28.19
C LEU A 237 6.71 -0.77 -28.86
N LYS A 238 6.90 0.27 -28.07
CA LYS A 238 7.32 1.61 -28.50
C LYS A 238 8.52 2.06 -27.70
N ILE A 239 9.47 2.70 -28.39
CA ILE A 239 10.65 3.30 -27.77
C ILE A 239 10.53 4.81 -27.93
N GLU A 240 10.50 5.52 -26.81
CA GLU A 240 10.36 6.97 -26.77
C GLU A 240 11.57 7.62 -26.09
N PRO A 241 12.25 8.59 -26.72
CA PRO A 241 13.23 9.42 -26.03
C PRO A 241 12.53 10.38 -25.06
N ALA A 242 13.11 10.61 -23.89
CA ALA A 242 12.62 11.55 -22.89
C ALA A 242 13.80 12.26 -22.21
N ASP A 243 14.32 13.30 -22.87
CA ASP A 243 15.49 14.09 -22.46
C ASP A 243 16.76 13.25 -22.21
N THR A 244 17.03 12.91 -20.95
CA THR A 244 18.15 12.06 -20.50
C THR A 244 17.75 10.61 -20.30
N GLN A 245 16.49 10.27 -20.55
CA GLN A 245 15.93 8.92 -20.44
C GLN A 245 15.50 8.34 -21.79
N THR A 246 15.37 7.02 -21.81
CA THR A 246 14.67 6.25 -22.82
C THR A 246 13.51 5.51 -22.16
N ARG A 247 12.32 5.58 -22.75
CA ARG A 247 11.14 4.85 -22.28
C ARG A 247 10.83 3.71 -23.23
N VAL A 248 10.87 2.49 -22.70
CA VAL A 248 10.33 1.30 -23.36
C VAL A 248 8.87 1.18 -22.91
N LYS A 249 7.93 1.47 -23.80
CA LYS A 249 6.50 1.30 -23.54
C LYS A 249 6.01 0.01 -24.17
N VAL A 250 5.33 -0.80 -23.37
CA VAL A 250 4.74 -2.06 -23.81
C VAL A 250 3.26 -2.10 -23.50
N THR A 251 2.45 -2.54 -24.46
CA THR A 251 1.05 -2.89 -24.22
C THR A 251 0.96 -4.41 -24.18
N ILE A 252 0.46 -4.97 -23.09
CA ILE A 252 0.45 -6.43 -22.84
C ILE A 252 -0.92 -6.87 -22.33
N PRO A 253 -1.32 -8.15 -22.51
CA PRO A 253 -2.61 -8.64 -22.01
C PRO A 253 -2.75 -8.53 -20.49
N LEU A 254 -3.99 -8.44 -19.99
CA LEU A 254 -4.26 -8.55 -18.55
C LEU A 254 -3.69 -9.87 -18.00
N GLY A 255 -3.08 -9.79 -16.81
CA GLY A 255 -2.40 -10.92 -16.17
C GLY A 255 -0.92 -11.07 -16.55
N TRP A 256 -0.45 -10.45 -17.63
CA TRP A 256 0.97 -10.41 -18.00
C TRP A 256 1.67 -9.20 -17.40
N ARG A 257 2.94 -9.28 -17.02
CA ARG A 257 3.71 -8.13 -16.52
C ARG A 257 5.16 -8.16 -16.99
N PRO A 258 5.83 -6.99 -17.07
CA PRO A 258 7.27 -6.95 -17.25
C PRO A 258 8.00 -7.41 -15.97
N GLN A 259 8.87 -8.41 -16.10
CA GLN A 259 9.89 -8.78 -15.14
C GLN A 259 11.22 -8.19 -15.64
N VAL A 260 11.76 -7.21 -14.92
CA VAL A 260 12.93 -6.44 -15.36
C VAL A 260 14.12 -6.71 -14.46
N PHE A 261 15.27 -7.00 -15.05
CA PHE A 261 16.53 -7.22 -14.33
C PHE A 261 17.73 -6.75 -15.17
N SER A 262 18.85 -6.52 -14.49
CA SER A 262 20.09 -6.07 -15.13
C SER A 262 21.13 -7.18 -15.19
N LEU A 263 21.91 -7.18 -16.27
CA LEU A 263 23.09 -8.02 -16.46
C LEU A 263 24.30 -7.12 -16.71
N GLY A 264 25.49 -7.56 -16.32
CA GLY A 264 26.74 -6.93 -16.76
C GLY A 264 27.55 -7.82 -17.70
N ASN A 265 28.67 -7.28 -18.18
CA ASN A 265 29.57 -7.93 -19.15
C ASN A 265 28.89 -8.55 -20.38
N PRO A 266 28.27 -7.75 -21.29
CA PRO A 266 28.11 -6.29 -21.26
C PRO A 266 26.87 -5.85 -20.47
N ASN A 267 26.80 -4.55 -20.16
CA ASN A 267 25.66 -3.96 -19.45
C ASN A 267 24.38 -4.05 -20.28
N ARG A 268 23.38 -4.72 -19.73
CA ARG A 268 22.08 -4.96 -20.38
C ARG A 268 20.96 -4.82 -19.38
N LEU A 269 19.87 -4.22 -19.82
CA LEU A 269 18.58 -4.31 -19.13
C LEU A 269 17.70 -5.30 -19.88
N VAL A 270 17.27 -6.35 -19.18
CA VAL A 270 16.40 -7.39 -19.74
C VAL A 270 14.99 -7.18 -19.22
N ILE A 271 14.03 -7.16 -20.13
CA ILE A 271 12.61 -6.98 -19.87
C ILE A 271 11.89 -8.22 -20.40
N ASP A 272 11.47 -9.08 -19.48
CA ASP A 272 10.73 -10.30 -19.76
C ASP A 272 9.23 -10.05 -19.61
N ILE A 273 8.47 -10.14 -20.70
CA ILE A 273 7.01 -10.04 -20.69
C ILE A 273 6.44 -11.43 -20.46
N ARG A 274 5.89 -11.67 -19.26
CA ARG A 274 5.45 -13.02 -18.85
C ARG A 274 4.26 -12.99 -17.88
N PRO A 275 3.43 -14.06 -17.82
CA PRO A 275 2.32 -14.14 -16.87
C PRO A 275 2.81 -14.49 -15.46
N ASP A 276 3.94 -15.18 -15.35
CA ASP A 276 4.58 -15.59 -14.10
C ASP A 276 5.76 -14.65 -13.72
N SER A 277 5.48 -13.35 -13.71
CA SER A 277 6.46 -12.27 -13.50
C SER A 277 6.95 -12.07 -12.06
N LEU A 278 6.29 -12.63 -11.04
CA LEU A 278 6.75 -12.51 -9.64
C LEU A 278 8.14 -13.12 -9.47
N VAL A 279 9.10 -12.31 -9.05
CA VAL A 279 10.42 -12.79 -8.59
C VAL A 279 10.28 -13.22 -7.14
N GLU A 280 10.59 -14.47 -6.80
CA GLU A 280 10.45 -14.89 -5.41
C GLU A 280 11.46 -14.18 -4.50
N LYS A 281 11.03 -13.76 -3.32
CA LYS A 281 11.87 -13.10 -2.31
C LYS A 281 11.62 -13.66 -0.92
N ASP A 282 12.69 -13.69 -0.16
CA ASP A 282 12.73 -14.08 1.25
C ASP A 282 13.75 -13.21 1.99
N ILE A 283 13.26 -12.13 2.59
CA ILE A 283 14.08 -11.08 3.21
C ILE A 283 13.69 -10.96 4.69
N LEU A 284 14.61 -11.31 5.59
CA LEU A 284 14.51 -10.91 6.99
C LEU A 284 14.73 -9.39 7.06
N TRP A 285 13.61 -8.65 7.09
CA TRP A 285 13.60 -7.20 6.96
C TRP A 285 14.07 -6.52 8.25
N ALA A 286 13.51 -6.94 9.38
CA ALA A 286 13.98 -6.57 10.71
C ALA A 286 13.87 -7.78 11.63
N GLU A 287 14.45 -7.71 12.82
CA GLU A 287 14.13 -8.70 13.84
C GLU A 287 12.61 -8.76 14.04
N GLY A 288 12.04 -9.96 13.96
CA GLY A 288 10.60 -10.18 14.06
C GLY A 288 9.76 -9.72 12.87
N VAL A 289 10.34 -9.25 11.76
CA VAL A 289 9.61 -8.88 10.54
C VAL A 289 10.31 -9.45 9.30
N ARG A 290 9.59 -10.29 8.54
CA ARG A 290 10.11 -10.94 7.34
C ARG A 290 9.19 -10.65 6.15
N TRP A 291 9.76 -10.18 5.05
CA TRP A 291 9.04 -10.02 3.79
C TRP A 291 9.25 -11.25 2.92
N ARG A 292 8.14 -11.81 2.45
CA ARG A 292 8.16 -12.91 1.50
C ARG A 292 7.25 -12.63 0.33
N GLN A 293 7.67 -13.10 -0.84
CA GLN A 293 6.80 -13.23 -1.98
C GLN A 293 7.17 -14.49 -2.76
N GLN A 294 6.20 -15.34 -3.02
CA GLN A 294 6.42 -16.65 -3.65
C GLN A 294 5.18 -17.06 -4.41
N TYR A 295 5.34 -18.03 -5.32
CA TYR A 295 4.18 -18.70 -5.87
C TYR A 295 3.67 -19.80 -4.93
N GLN A 296 2.38 -19.78 -4.65
CA GLN A 296 1.70 -20.83 -3.91
C GLN A 296 0.80 -21.64 -4.84
N ASN A 297 0.89 -22.95 -4.72
CA ASN A 297 0.06 -23.87 -5.51
C ASN A 297 -1.22 -24.22 -4.74
N LEU A 298 -2.36 -24.20 -5.44
CA LEU A 298 -3.64 -24.71 -4.96
C LEU A 298 -4.20 -25.66 -6.02
N GLY A 299 -4.00 -26.96 -5.82
CA GLY A 299 -4.25 -27.96 -6.86
C GLY A 299 -3.32 -27.74 -8.06
N THR A 300 -3.89 -27.54 -9.24
CA THR A 300 -3.15 -27.23 -10.48
C THR A 300 -2.94 -25.73 -10.71
N ALA A 301 -3.59 -24.88 -9.92
CA ALA A 301 -3.47 -23.42 -10.04
C ALA A 301 -2.26 -22.91 -9.23
N ARG A 302 -1.64 -21.84 -9.73
CA ARG A 302 -0.46 -21.21 -9.14
C ARG A 302 -0.72 -19.72 -8.94
N PHE A 303 -0.56 -19.24 -7.72
CA PHE A 303 -0.88 -17.88 -7.32
C PHE A 303 0.36 -17.13 -6.83
N PRO A 304 0.68 -15.94 -7.37
CA PRO A 304 1.69 -15.09 -6.76
C PRO A 304 1.15 -14.52 -5.44
N VAL A 305 1.82 -14.80 -4.32
CA VAL A 305 1.43 -14.33 -2.99
C VAL A 305 2.56 -13.48 -2.41
N VAL A 306 2.21 -12.33 -1.84
CA VAL A 306 3.13 -11.44 -1.10
C VAL A 306 2.62 -11.35 0.34
N TRP A 307 3.49 -11.55 1.33
CA TRP A 307 3.12 -11.46 2.74
C TRP A 307 4.26 -10.94 3.61
N LEU A 308 3.87 -10.43 4.79
CA LEU A 308 4.79 -10.14 5.89
C LEU A 308 4.56 -11.17 6.99
N GLU A 309 5.61 -11.85 7.44
CA GLU A 309 5.59 -12.62 8.67
C GLU A 309 6.04 -11.71 9.80
N VAL A 310 5.18 -11.56 10.81
CA VAL A 310 5.41 -10.63 11.93
C VAL A 310 5.36 -11.41 13.23
N ASN A 311 6.42 -11.29 14.04
CA ASN A 311 6.45 -11.81 15.39
C ASN A 311 6.05 -10.68 16.37
N PRO A 312 4.79 -10.64 16.84
CA PRO A 312 4.33 -9.58 17.74
C PRO A 312 4.91 -9.68 19.15
N ARG A 313 5.69 -10.73 19.46
CA ARG A 313 6.42 -10.87 20.73
C ARG A 313 7.82 -10.26 20.67
N GLN A 314 8.31 -9.90 19.48
CA GLN A 314 9.58 -9.19 19.33
C GLN A 314 9.47 -7.79 19.93
N THR A 315 10.44 -7.40 20.75
CA THR A 315 10.49 -6.06 21.33
C THR A 315 10.49 -4.99 20.23
N GLY A 316 9.59 -4.01 20.36
CA GLY A 316 9.45 -2.92 19.38
C GLY A 316 8.51 -3.23 18.21
N VAL A 317 8.06 -4.48 18.04
CA VAL A 317 7.10 -4.85 16.99
C VAL A 317 5.68 -4.79 17.55
N LYS A 318 4.81 -4.01 16.90
CA LYS A 318 3.41 -3.81 17.30
C LYS A 318 2.50 -3.83 16.09
N ILE A 319 1.32 -4.44 16.25
CA ILE A 319 0.25 -4.44 15.25
C ILE A 319 -0.87 -3.53 15.75
N ARG A 320 -1.38 -2.66 14.89
CA ARG A 320 -2.46 -1.70 15.21
C ARG A 320 -3.44 -1.61 14.05
N PRO A 321 -4.75 -1.48 14.30
CA PRO A 321 -5.65 -1.01 13.27
C PRO A 321 -5.32 0.46 12.95
N LEU A 322 -5.35 0.81 11.67
CA LEU A 322 -5.11 2.16 11.17
C LEU A 322 -6.38 2.69 10.51
N LEU A 323 -6.71 3.95 10.80
CA LEU A 323 -7.77 4.67 10.10
C LEU A 323 -7.17 5.48 8.95
N SER A 324 -7.95 5.71 7.90
CA SER A 324 -7.47 6.41 6.70
C SER A 324 -7.10 7.88 6.94
N ASN A 325 -7.71 8.55 7.92
CA ASN A 325 -7.52 9.97 8.19
C ASN A 325 -7.68 10.29 9.69
N PRO A 326 -6.67 10.07 10.54
CA PRO A 326 -6.75 10.50 11.94
C PRO A 326 -6.86 12.04 11.99
N PRO A 327 -7.87 12.64 12.65
CA PRO A 327 -8.77 12.07 13.67
C PRO A 327 -10.22 11.80 13.22
N THR A 328 -10.55 11.77 11.93
CA THR A 328 -11.94 11.60 11.45
C THR A 328 -12.22 10.16 10.99
N ASP A 329 -13.28 9.55 11.51
CA ASP A 329 -13.71 8.19 11.13
C ASP A 329 -14.39 8.11 9.76
N LYS A 330 -14.70 9.27 9.16
CA LYS A 330 -15.17 9.37 7.77
C LYS A 330 -13.98 9.50 6.83
N GLY A 331 -13.78 8.52 5.96
CA GLY A 331 -12.78 8.64 4.91
C GLY A 331 -12.32 7.33 4.32
N THR A 332 -11.75 7.44 3.12
CA THR A 332 -10.98 6.38 2.48
C THR A 332 -9.72 7.04 1.94
N ALA A 333 -8.57 6.40 2.11
CA ALA A 333 -7.31 6.84 1.55
C ALA A 333 -6.54 5.65 0.96
N PRO A 334 -5.67 5.87 -0.03
CA PRO A 334 -4.75 4.83 -0.49
C PRO A 334 -3.93 4.27 0.68
N LEU A 335 -3.81 2.95 0.76
CA LEU A 335 -3.12 2.26 1.86
C LEU A 335 -1.69 2.77 2.07
N LEU A 336 -0.95 3.02 0.98
CA LEU A 336 0.41 3.53 1.05
C LEU A 336 0.48 4.91 1.71
N GLN A 337 -0.47 5.80 1.38
CA GLN A 337 -0.57 7.11 2.01
C GLN A 337 -0.93 6.99 3.50
N THR A 338 -1.86 6.10 3.85
CA THR A 338 -2.23 5.86 5.25
C THR A 338 -1.06 5.31 6.07
N ALA A 339 -0.30 4.36 5.52
CA ALA A 339 0.88 3.80 6.17
C ALA A 339 1.95 4.88 6.39
N GLU A 340 2.16 5.72 5.38
CA GLU A 340 3.13 6.80 5.41
C GLU A 340 2.80 7.87 6.47
N LEU A 341 1.54 8.32 6.53
CA LEU A 341 1.06 9.29 7.53
C LEU A 341 1.05 8.71 8.94
N SER A 342 0.79 7.40 9.07
CA SER A 342 0.78 6.71 10.35
C SER A 342 2.18 6.36 10.86
N GLY A 343 3.23 6.54 10.03
CA GLY A 343 4.60 6.21 10.39
C GLY A 343 4.79 4.73 10.72
N VAL A 344 4.14 3.83 9.98
CA VAL A 344 4.26 2.37 10.19
C VAL A 344 5.17 1.71 9.16
N ALA A 345 5.83 0.62 9.55
CA ALA A 345 6.76 -0.12 8.68
C ALA A 345 6.10 -0.91 7.56
N GLY A 346 4.83 -1.31 7.76
CA GLY A 346 4.06 -2.05 6.77
C GLY A 346 2.57 -2.02 7.14
N ALA A 347 1.72 -2.17 6.14
CA ALA A 347 0.27 -2.18 6.31
C ALA A 347 -0.39 -3.07 5.26
N ILE A 348 -1.57 -3.58 5.60
CA ILE A 348 -2.48 -4.32 4.71
C ILE A 348 -3.87 -3.71 4.87
N ASN A 349 -4.67 -3.69 3.80
CA ASN A 349 -6.09 -3.31 3.92
C ASN A 349 -6.82 -4.30 4.83
N ALA A 350 -7.78 -3.82 5.62
CA ALA A 350 -8.43 -4.61 6.65
C ALA A 350 -9.96 -4.69 6.46
N GLY A 351 -10.72 -3.96 7.28
CA GLY A 351 -12.18 -4.06 7.32
C GLY A 351 -12.91 -3.57 6.07
N PHE A 352 -14.16 -3.99 5.96
CA PHE A 352 -15.09 -3.48 4.95
C PHE A 352 -15.48 -2.04 5.26
N PHE A 353 -15.87 -1.30 4.23
CA PHE A 353 -16.37 0.06 4.33
C PHE A 353 -17.36 0.33 3.20
N ASN A 354 -18.25 1.30 3.40
CA ASN A 354 -19.11 1.77 2.33
C ASN A 354 -18.33 2.77 1.45
N ARG A 355 -18.19 2.46 0.16
CA ARG A 355 -17.43 3.32 -0.79
C ARG A 355 -18.09 4.66 -1.12
N ILE A 356 -19.40 4.80 -0.89
CA ILE A 356 -20.19 5.99 -1.18
C ILE A 356 -20.00 7.01 -0.05
N ASN A 357 -20.35 6.66 1.18
CA ASN A 357 -20.25 7.56 2.34
C ASN A 357 -18.93 7.45 3.13
N ARG A 358 -18.08 6.49 2.76
CA ARG A 358 -16.71 6.29 3.28
C ARG A 358 -16.66 5.97 4.78
N LEU A 359 -17.63 5.20 5.26
CA LEU A 359 -17.72 4.77 6.66
C LEU A 359 -17.38 3.29 6.83
N ALA A 360 -16.80 2.95 7.97
CA ALA A 360 -16.48 1.58 8.34
C ALA A 360 -17.74 0.70 8.48
N LEU A 361 -17.63 -0.55 8.05
CA LEU A 361 -18.67 -1.58 8.15
C LEU A 361 -18.12 -2.82 8.88
N GLY A 362 -18.06 -2.74 10.20
CA GLY A 362 -17.65 -3.84 11.08
C GLY A 362 -16.59 -3.44 12.11
N ALA A 363 -16.21 -4.42 12.92
CA ALA A 363 -15.43 -4.19 14.13
C ALA A 363 -14.06 -3.53 13.86
N ILE A 364 -13.86 -2.36 14.48
CA ILE A 364 -12.55 -1.72 14.63
C ILE A 364 -12.42 -1.33 16.10
N ARG A 365 -11.46 -1.95 16.79
CA ARG A 365 -11.18 -1.66 18.20
C ARG A 365 -9.71 -1.34 18.40
N ARG A 366 -9.40 -0.24 19.08
CA ARG A 366 -8.03 0.20 19.38
C ARG A 366 -7.96 0.70 20.81
N GLU A 367 -6.95 0.27 21.56
CA GLU A 367 -6.69 0.77 22.93
C GLU A 367 -7.95 0.70 23.82
N ASN A 368 -8.64 -0.44 23.75
CA ASN A 368 -9.93 -0.71 24.38
C ASN A 368 -11.14 0.11 23.90
N LYS A 369 -10.96 1.07 22.99
CA LYS A 369 -12.03 1.88 22.40
C LYS A 369 -12.59 1.25 21.14
N TRP A 370 -13.92 1.25 21.00
CA TRP A 370 -14.61 0.82 19.79
C TRP A 370 -14.76 2.00 18.84
N LEU A 371 -13.96 1.99 17.77
CA LEU A 371 -14.04 2.97 16.68
C LEU A 371 -15.20 2.61 15.74
N SER A 372 -15.46 1.30 15.57
CA SER A 372 -16.67 0.79 14.93
C SER A 372 -17.05 -0.58 15.49
N GLY A 373 -18.35 -0.83 15.68
CA GLY A 373 -18.89 -2.05 16.27
C GLY A 373 -18.93 -3.24 15.29
N PRO A 374 -18.97 -4.49 15.80
CA PRO A 374 -19.15 -5.68 14.96
C PRO A 374 -20.55 -5.71 14.34
N ILE A 375 -20.65 -6.26 13.13
CA ILE A 375 -21.92 -6.45 12.43
C ILE A 375 -22.04 -7.90 11.95
N LEU A 376 -23.28 -8.38 11.82
CA LEU A 376 -23.62 -9.63 11.11
C LEU A 376 -22.86 -10.88 11.60
N ASN A 377 -22.44 -10.91 12.87
CA ASN A 377 -21.66 -12.02 13.45
C ASN A 377 -20.45 -12.43 12.56
N ARG A 378 -19.80 -11.45 11.94
CA ARG A 378 -18.69 -11.67 11.00
C ARG A 378 -17.43 -12.17 11.72
N GLY A 379 -16.57 -12.82 10.95
CA GLY A 379 -15.22 -13.18 11.40
C GLY A 379 -14.41 -11.94 11.77
N ALA A 380 -13.70 -12.01 12.89
CA ALA A 380 -12.84 -10.97 13.40
C ALA A 380 -11.56 -11.58 13.98
N ILE A 381 -10.49 -10.79 13.97
CA ILE A 381 -9.24 -11.07 14.66
C ILE A 381 -9.05 -10.03 15.76
N GLY A 382 -8.73 -10.48 16.97
CA GLY A 382 -8.38 -9.64 18.11
C GLY A 382 -6.98 -10.01 18.62
N TRP A 383 -6.25 -9.02 19.14
CA TRP A 383 -4.89 -9.22 19.64
C TRP A 383 -4.54 -8.24 20.76
N ASN A 384 -3.45 -8.50 21.47
CA ASN A 384 -2.87 -7.60 22.45
C ASN A 384 -1.35 -7.38 22.25
N ASP A 385 -0.77 -6.49 23.04
CA ASP A 385 0.66 -6.13 22.96
C ASP A 385 1.62 -7.23 23.48
N ARG A 386 1.09 -8.36 23.99
CA ARG A 386 1.88 -9.54 24.36
C ARG A 386 2.00 -10.54 23.21
N GLY A 387 1.39 -10.24 22.06
CA GLY A 387 1.37 -11.14 20.91
C GLY A 387 0.42 -12.33 21.07
N GLU A 388 -0.58 -12.21 21.93
CA GLU A 388 -1.71 -13.14 22.01
C GLU A 388 -2.77 -12.70 20.98
N PHE A 389 -3.36 -13.67 20.28
CA PHE A 389 -4.40 -13.41 19.28
C PHE A 389 -5.52 -14.43 19.34
N ALA A 390 -6.71 -14.03 18.88
CA ALA A 390 -7.86 -14.90 18.71
C ALA A 390 -8.56 -14.56 17.39
N ILE A 391 -9.06 -15.60 16.71
CA ILE A 391 -9.88 -15.46 15.49
C ILE A 391 -11.19 -16.19 15.74
N ALA A 392 -12.29 -15.48 15.64
CA ALA A 392 -13.63 -16.02 15.89
C ALA A 392 -14.68 -15.18 15.17
N ARG A 393 -15.95 -15.57 15.28
CA ARG A 393 -17.07 -14.68 14.98
C ARG A 393 -17.32 -13.75 16.18
N LEU A 394 -17.54 -12.48 15.91
CA LEU A 394 -17.63 -11.45 16.95
C LEU A 394 -19.01 -10.80 16.98
N THR A 395 -19.58 -10.71 18.18
CA THR A 395 -20.76 -9.92 18.49
C THR A 395 -20.47 -9.00 19.68
N LEU A 396 -21.17 -7.87 19.75
CA LEU A 396 -21.14 -6.95 20.88
C LEU A 396 -22.55 -6.84 21.41
N GLN A 397 -22.72 -7.06 22.71
CA GLN A 397 -23.99 -6.88 23.40
C GLN A 397 -23.87 -5.68 24.33
N GLU A 398 -24.64 -4.64 24.02
CA GLU A 398 -24.79 -3.46 24.86
C GLU A 398 -26.26 -3.29 25.23
N THR A 399 -26.51 -2.69 26.38
CA THR A 399 -27.87 -2.47 26.90
C THR A 399 -27.92 -1.11 27.53
N VAL A 400 -28.95 -0.33 27.18
CA VAL A 400 -29.29 0.90 27.89
C VAL A 400 -30.34 0.58 28.94
N SER A 401 -30.11 1.04 30.17
CA SER A 401 -31.04 0.84 31.29
C SER A 401 -31.39 2.18 31.93
N THR A 402 -32.66 2.35 32.31
CA THR A 402 -33.14 3.56 32.99
C THR A 402 -33.17 3.36 34.50
N SER A 403 -33.25 4.47 35.24
CA SER A 403 -33.48 4.44 36.69
C SER A 403 -34.81 3.79 37.09
N THR A 404 -35.77 3.68 36.15
CA THR A 404 -37.05 3.00 36.33
C THR A 404 -36.99 1.49 36.09
N GLY A 405 -35.81 0.93 35.78
CA GLY A 405 -35.60 -0.51 35.55
C GLY A 405 -35.98 -0.99 34.15
N GLN A 406 -36.31 -0.09 33.22
CA GLN A 406 -36.52 -0.45 31.82
C GLN A 406 -35.15 -0.65 31.14
N SER A 407 -35.11 -1.56 30.17
CA SER A 407 -33.87 -1.99 29.55
C SER A 407 -34.08 -2.32 28.09
N TRP A 408 -33.23 -1.80 27.20
CA TRP A 408 -33.28 -2.05 25.77
C TRP A 408 -31.90 -2.42 25.21
N PRO A 409 -31.81 -3.36 24.27
CA PRO A 409 -30.55 -3.69 23.61
C PRO A 409 -30.12 -2.55 22.69
N ILE A 410 -28.83 -2.24 22.71
CA ILE A 410 -28.18 -1.42 21.69
C ILE A 410 -27.70 -2.38 20.61
N SER A 411 -28.23 -2.23 19.40
CA SER A 411 -27.95 -3.12 18.27
C SER A 411 -26.66 -2.75 17.55
N GLN A 412 -26.30 -1.47 17.53
CA GLN A 412 -25.16 -0.95 16.79
C GLN A 412 -24.35 0.07 17.62
N LEU A 413 -23.03 0.03 17.47
CA LEU A 413 -22.11 0.99 18.08
C LEU A 413 -21.21 1.59 17.01
N ASN A 414 -21.20 2.92 16.85
CA ASN A 414 -20.34 3.65 15.91
C ASN A 414 -20.31 2.96 14.52
N SER A 415 -21.48 2.61 13.99
CA SER A 415 -21.63 1.77 12.81
C SER A 415 -22.41 2.52 11.73
N ALA A 416 -21.97 2.37 10.49
CA ALA A 416 -22.75 2.82 9.33
C ALA A 416 -23.71 1.75 8.79
N TYR A 417 -23.74 0.58 9.42
CA TYR A 417 -24.70 -0.46 9.10
C TYR A 417 -26.05 -0.12 9.74
N VAL A 418 -27.08 0.03 8.90
CA VAL A 418 -28.40 0.48 9.33
C VAL A 418 -29.37 -0.71 9.43
N GLU A 419 -29.95 -0.88 10.60
CA GLU A 419 -31.04 -1.83 10.86
C GLU A 419 -32.04 -1.22 11.86
N ALA A 420 -33.24 -1.80 11.94
CA ALA A 420 -34.21 -1.38 12.95
C ALA A 420 -33.67 -1.67 14.37
N GLY A 421 -33.58 -0.66 15.23
CA GLY A 421 -33.09 -0.81 16.59
C GLY A 421 -32.52 0.47 17.19
N ILE A 422 -31.70 0.33 18.22
CA ILE A 422 -31.01 1.43 18.90
C ILE A 422 -29.54 1.42 18.47
N GLY A 423 -29.14 2.44 17.70
CA GLY A 423 -27.74 2.75 17.43
C GLY A 423 -27.17 3.71 18.46
N ARG A 424 -25.95 3.43 18.95
CA ARG A 424 -25.22 4.31 19.86
C ARG A 424 -24.00 4.89 19.15
N TYR A 425 -23.88 6.21 19.20
CA TYR A 425 -22.73 6.95 18.66
C TYR A 425 -22.05 7.71 19.79
N ASN A 426 -20.73 7.60 19.86
CA ASN A 426 -19.89 8.27 20.87
C ASN A 426 -18.84 9.16 20.19
N PRO A 427 -18.02 9.92 20.94
CA PRO A 427 -17.03 10.81 20.34
C PRO A 427 -15.98 10.14 19.43
N ASP A 428 -15.77 8.82 19.56
CA ASP A 428 -14.90 8.04 18.66
C ASP A 428 -15.57 7.73 17.29
N TRP A 429 -16.78 8.23 17.02
CA TRP A 429 -17.41 8.27 15.69
C TRP A 429 -17.16 9.60 14.96
N GLY A 430 -16.96 10.68 15.72
CA GLY A 430 -16.87 12.04 15.23
C GLY A 430 -17.57 13.04 16.14
N THR A 431 -17.42 14.32 15.79
CA THR A 431 -18.00 15.44 16.54
C THR A 431 -19.48 15.71 16.25
N THR A 432 -20.02 15.13 15.17
CA THR A 432 -21.42 15.29 14.75
C THR A 432 -22.01 13.96 14.30
N TYR A 433 -23.34 13.87 14.39
CA TYR A 433 -24.12 12.76 13.84
C TYR A 433 -24.98 13.26 12.68
N THR A 434 -25.11 12.45 11.65
CA THR A 434 -26.01 12.71 10.52
C THR A 434 -26.89 11.48 10.38
N PRO A 435 -28.23 11.63 10.47
CA PRO A 435 -29.16 10.51 10.32
C PRO A 435 -28.93 9.75 9.00
N PHE A 436 -29.04 8.43 9.05
CA PHE A 436 -28.92 7.54 7.90
C PHE A 436 -30.28 7.17 7.28
N SER A 437 -31.36 7.35 8.04
CA SER A 437 -32.71 6.96 7.69
C SER A 437 -33.72 8.04 8.06
N GLU A 438 -34.85 8.03 7.36
CA GLU A 438 -35.99 8.88 7.72
C GLU A 438 -36.59 8.43 9.07
N ASN A 439 -37.12 9.37 9.84
CA ASN A 439 -37.81 9.13 11.11
C ASN A 439 -36.93 8.61 12.26
N GLU A 440 -35.61 8.85 12.22
CA GLU A 440 -34.76 8.61 13.38
C GLU A 440 -35.16 9.49 14.57
N ILE A 441 -34.98 8.99 15.78
CA ILE A 441 -35.10 9.77 17.02
C ILE A 441 -33.70 9.87 17.61
N VAL A 442 -33.13 11.07 17.61
CA VAL A 442 -31.81 11.33 18.17
C VAL A 442 -31.98 11.75 19.63
N VAL A 443 -31.36 11.01 20.54
CA VAL A 443 -31.32 11.30 21.98
C VAL A 443 -29.89 11.62 22.37
N THR A 444 -29.64 12.87 22.77
CA THR A 444 -28.32 13.31 23.22
C THR A 444 -28.16 13.10 24.71
N VAL A 445 -27.08 12.40 25.07
CA VAL A 445 -26.79 12.00 26.44
C VAL A 445 -25.43 12.53 26.86
N VAL A 446 -25.34 13.08 28.06
CA VAL A 446 -24.07 13.52 28.68
C VAL A 446 -23.83 12.72 29.95
N GLY A 447 -22.62 12.19 30.12
CA GLY A 447 -22.20 11.55 31.37
C GLY A 447 -21.77 12.58 32.40
N ASP A 448 -22.24 12.46 33.63
CA ASP A 448 -21.69 13.15 34.80
C ASP A 448 -20.70 12.19 35.50
N SER A 449 -19.41 12.56 35.52
CA SER A 449 -18.42 11.85 36.33
C SER A 449 -18.55 12.26 37.81
N LEU A 450 -19.57 11.76 38.50
CA LEU A 450 -19.62 11.83 39.96
C LEU A 450 -19.08 10.53 40.55
N ARG A 451 -17.80 10.63 40.93
CA ARG A 451 -16.86 9.75 41.67
C ARG A 451 -17.04 8.24 41.76
N ASP A 452 -18.21 7.62 41.67
CA ASP A 452 -18.36 6.14 41.67
C ASP A 452 -19.62 5.65 40.92
N SER A 453 -20.31 6.50 40.16
CA SER A 453 -21.45 6.10 39.31
C SER A 453 -21.45 6.85 37.98
N PHE A 454 -21.50 6.12 36.85
CA PHE A 454 -21.76 6.70 35.53
C PHE A 454 -23.24 7.08 35.43
N ALA A 455 -23.65 8.19 36.06
CA ALA A 455 -24.97 8.75 35.86
C ALA A 455 -24.95 9.54 34.55
N SER A 456 -25.72 9.08 33.57
CA SER A 456 -25.90 9.77 32.30
C SER A 456 -27.25 10.49 32.31
N ARG A 457 -27.27 11.76 31.86
CA ARG A 457 -28.51 12.53 31.71
C ARG A 457 -28.82 12.74 30.23
N VAL A 458 -30.10 12.63 29.88
CA VAL A 458 -30.60 13.08 28.58
C VAL A 458 -30.64 14.62 28.60
N ILE A 459 -30.01 15.26 27.62
CA ILE A 459 -30.00 16.73 27.49
C ILE A 459 -30.85 17.23 26.32
N SER A 460 -31.08 16.39 25.30
CA SER A 460 -32.01 16.70 24.23
C SER A 460 -32.57 15.43 23.57
N GLN A 461 -33.74 15.58 22.98
CA GLN A 461 -34.34 14.61 22.08
C GLN A 461 -34.89 15.38 20.88
N SER A 462 -34.53 14.96 19.67
CA SER A 462 -35.00 15.59 18.44
C SER A 462 -35.33 14.53 17.38
N PRO A 463 -36.30 14.78 16.50
CA PRO A 463 -36.37 14.04 15.25
C PRO A 463 -35.03 14.19 14.52
N GLY A 464 -34.44 13.09 14.06
CA GLY A 464 -33.38 13.13 13.07
C GLY A 464 -33.98 13.76 11.82
N GLY A 465 -33.50 14.94 11.44
CA GLY A 465 -33.98 15.64 10.25
C GLY A 465 -33.84 14.79 8.99
N GLU A 466 -34.48 15.23 7.90
CA GLU A 466 -34.37 14.61 6.57
C GLU A 466 -32.91 14.25 6.25
N THR A 467 -32.70 13.08 5.64
CA THR A 467 -31.40 12.57 5.20
C THR A 467 -30.54 13.69 4.60
N GLU A 468 -29.29 13.81 5.06
CA GLU A 468 -28.29 14.83 4.68
C GLU A 468 -28.32 16.19 5.42
N LYS A 469 -29.18 16.40 6.43
CA LYS A 469 -29.09 17.58 7.32
C LYS A 469 -28.33 17.25 8.63
N THR A 470 -27.24 17.97 8.89
CA THR A 470 -26.42 17.85 10.12
C THR A 470 -27.21 18.27 11.36
N ALA A 471 -27.13 17.47 12.44
CA ALA A 471 -27.65 17.77 13.77
C ALA A 471 -26.52 18.11 14.75
#